data_AF-A0A2H0QKA6-F1
#
_entry.id   AF-A0A2H0QKA6-F1
#
_cell.length_a   1.000
_cell.length_b   1.000
_cell.length_c   1.000
_cell.angle_alpha   90.00
_cell.angle_beta   90.00
_cell.angle_gamma   90.00
#
_symmetry.space_group_name_H-M   'P 1'
#
loop_
_entity.id
_entity.type
_entity.pdbx_description
1 polymer ?
#
loop_
_entity_poly.entity_id
_entity_poly.type
_entity_poly.pdbx_seq_one_letter_code
_entity_poly.pdbx_strand_id
1 'polypeptide(L)'
;MNVLKKCGVMALALISFGLTSNAWAQCAGDIGFAHPNGGGFVAITANVAPSVVVSSNSAVCGYAKISGNAQIINNSNVNDFATIEGNVVINDSDVGGFANLRGFLLPGIPTLNVTTGTSIFGHAVIEDDAQIDNSTIYGNARVISDSKIISSKIYGHALIGGGYIESSTVHGLATVGPEGKITSSAVVCNNENIDFEISGGWNHCAPPISISKLSQSSVSHHMCMIGSSQYGSQVICWGNNQFGQLGIPSFAGAQSTIKLKNAVAGILDATDVSTGSFHTCIVRNNDTVECWGLNSSGQLGNASIIDSDTPVVASGLTSITKVVSGFNHNCALSSTGSVWCWGANSHGQLGDGTNIDKNIPTATGITTAINIAVGENHSCAVLSDNTVQCWGSNNYGQLGSGIIGTDNYSPTALSVSIGSVQTISLGGVSSCAINDNEEVYCWGNNTYLQGGHGGATTEIPTLSVNSLPAVSNLASSYNGVCAVAFGQMGCWGYVGILGIGSGTNRIDLVTPVLQGLNPTTLGTTLNSVCAGSEGVLMCWGSGPLGRSDVASSLLPIFVEYIY
;
A
#
# COMPACT_ATOMS: atom_id res chain seq x y z
N MET A 1 40.39 -2.55 20.82
CA MET A 1 39.80 -2.55 22.18
C MET A 1 40.26 -1.31 22.92
N ASN A 2 39.41 -0.27 22.99
CA ASN A 2 39.42 0.91 23.90
C ASN A 2 38.83 2.19 23.27
N VAL A 3 37.77 2.10 22.45
CA VAL A 3 36.94 3.27 22.11
C VAL A 3 35.48 2.85 22.05
N LEU A 4 34.87 2.58 23.20
CA LEU A 4 33.42 2.46 23.36
C LEU A 4 33.07 2.82 24.80
N LYS A 5 32.77 4.09 25.05
CA LYS A 5 31.93 4.55 26.17
C LYS A 5 31.50 5.99 25.93
N LYS A 6 30.17 6.18 25.91
CA LYS A 6 29.38 7.43 25.78
C LYS A 6 28.99 7.82 24.35
N CYS A 7 27.84 7.29 23.90
CA CYS A 7 26.94 8.03 23.01
C CYS A 7 25.73 8.47 23.84
N GLY A 8 25.59 9.80 23.99
CA GLY A 8 24.47 10.44 24.64
C GLY A 8 24.43 11.91 24.22
N VAL A 9 23.32 12.29 23.57
CA VAL A 9 22.86 13.65 23.22
C VAL A 9 23.59 14.36 22.07
N MET A 10 22.77 14.81 21.11
CA MET A 10 23.01 15.74 19.98
C MET A 10 24.45 16.24 19.75
N ALA A 11 25.04 15.86 18.62
CA ALA A 11 25.79 16.75 17.73
C ALA A 11 26.11 16.03 16.42
N LEU A 12 26.08 16.76 15.30
CA LEU A 12 26.84 16.47 14.09
C LEU A 12 28.22 15.89 14.47
N ALA A 13 28.42 14.58 14.30
CA ALA A 13 29.76 14.00 14.33
C ALA A 13 30.21 13.82 12.88
N LEU A 14 30.82 14.87 12.33
CA LEU A 14 31.76 14.76 11.22
C LEU A 14 32.88 13.81 11.66
N ILE A 15 32.81 12.53 11.27
CA ILE A 15 33.97 11.64 11.40
C ILE A 15 34.85 11.91 10.18
N SER A 16 35.63 12.98 10.25
CA SER A 16 36.77 13.21 9.38
C SER A 16 38.00 12.51 9.97
N PHE A 17 38.03 11.18 9.89
CA PHE A 17 39.27 10.44 10.10
C PHE A 17 39.45 9.47 8.94
N GLY A 18 40.51 9.66 8.17
CA GLY A 18 40.94 8.71 7.16
C GLY A 18 41.17 7.35 7.81
N LEU A 19 40.22 6.43 7.61
CA LEU A 19 40.32 5.07 8.08
C LEU A 19 41.31 4.33 7.17
N THR A 20 42.59 4.39 7.52
CA THR A 20 43.61 3.57 6.87
C THR A 20 43.58 2.17 7.49
N SER A 21 43.09 1.20 6.72
CA SER A 21 43.05 -0.27 6.92
C SER A 21 41.79 -0.87 7.58
N ASN A 22 41.16 -1.79 6.83
CA ASN A 22 40.10 -2.77 7.17
C ASN A 22 39.28 -2.45 8.43
N ALA A 23 38.41 -1.45 8.35
CA ALA A 23 37.46 -1.13 9.42
C ALA A 23 36.16 -1.94 9.22
N TRP A 24 35.86 -2.80 10.19
CA TRP A 24 34.56 -3.48 10.29
C TRP A 24 33.66 -2.58 11.14
N ALA A 25 32.74 -1.84 10.53
CA ALA A 25 31.69 -1.15 11.26
C ALA A 25 30.58 -2.16 11.59
N GLN A 26 30.81 -2.98 12.62
CA GLN A 26 29.76 -3.82 13.18
C GLN A 26 29.09 -3.03 14.31
N CYS A 27 27.89 -2.51 14.08
CA CYS A 27 27.02 -2.04 15.15
C CYS A 27 26.51 -3.25 15.96
N ALA A 28 27.39 -3.84 16.77
CA ALA A 28 27.02 -4.88 17.71
C ALA A 28 26.57 -4.21 19.02
N GLY A 29 25.25 -4.09 19.18
CA GLY A 29 24.59 -3.61 20.40
C GLY A 29 23.38 -2.74 20.09
N ASP A 30 22.27 -2.98 20.79
CA ASP A 30 20.92 -2.40 20.64
C ASP A 30 20.83 -0.87 20.90
N ILE A 31 21.75 -0.08 20.36
CA ILE A 31 21.70 1.39 20.39
C ILE A 31 21.98 1.89 18.98
N GLY A 32 20.98 1.79 18.10
CA GLY A 32 21.02 2.44 16.80
C GLY A 32 19.91 3.46 16.66
N PHE A 33 20.22 4.59 16.03
CA PHE A 33 19.25 5.62 15.70
C PHE A 33 18.46 5.18 14.47
N ALA A 34 17.13 5.22 14.59
CA ALA A 34 16.23 5.02 13.45
C ALA A 34 16.43 6.17 12.44
N HIS A 35 16.67 5.81 11.18
CA HIS A 35 16.82 6.78 10.10
C HIS A 35 15.45 7.39 9.72
N PRO A 36 15.31 8.73 9.55
CA PRO A 36 14.03 9.39 9.28
C PRO A 36 13.29 8.93 8.02
N ASN A 37 14.02 8.36 7.05
CA ASN A 37 13.47 7.88 5.77
C ASN A 37 13.39 6.35 5.66
N GLY A 38 13.55 5.63 6.78
CA GLY A 38 13.36 4.18 6.81
C GLY A 38 14.49 3.39 6.12
N GLY A 39 15.33 2.70 6.90
CA GLY A 39 16.38 1.87 6.31
C GLY A 39 17.24 1.08 7.30
N GLY A 40 16.73 0.87 8.52
CA GLY A 40 17.53 0.27 9.58
C GLY A 40 18.41 1.27 10.32
N PHE A 41 19.52 0.78 10.88
CA PHE A 41 20.44 1.58 11.69
C PHE A 41 21.42 2.34 10.81
N VAL A 42 21.59 3.63 11.05
CA VAL A 42 22.54 4.46 10.29
C VAL A 42 23.97 3.96 10.52
N ALA A 43 24.59 3.42 9.48
CA ALA A 43 25.95 2.89 9.56
C ALA A 43 27.01 3.93 9.15
N ILE A 44 26.71 4.81 8.17
CA ILE A 44 27.69 5.74 7.59
C ILE A 44 27.04 7.07 7.20
N THR A 45 27.59 8.18 7.71
CA THR A 45 27.23 9.57 7.36
C THR A 45 28.42 10.41 6.85
N ALA A 46 29.58 9.78 6.63
CA ALA A 46 30.85 10.45 6.32
C ALA A 46 31.61 9.77 5.17
N ASN A 47 32.65 10.42 4.65
CA ASN A 47 33.45 9.93 3.53
C ASN A 47 34.35 8.76 3.94
N VAL A 48 34.29 7.62 3.24
CA VAL A 48 35.15 6.46 3.53
C VAL A 48 36.00 6.07 2.33
N ALA A 49 37.30 5.82 2.58
CA ALA A 49 38.30 5.35 1.63
C ALA A 49 39.46 4.68 2.41
N PRO A 50 39.70 3.35 2.41
CA PRO A 50 39.13 2.26 1.60
C PRO A 50 38.65 0.99 2.37
N SER A 51 37.93 0.09 1.66
CA SER A 51 37.46 -1.25 2.09
C SER A 51 36.43 -1.26 3.22
N VAL A 52 35.16 -1.00 2.86
CA VAL A 52 34.01 -1.00 3.78
C VAL A 52 33.02 -2.10 3.41
N VAL A 53 32.49 -2.81 4.41
CA VAL A 53 31.33 -3.70 4.25
C VAL A 53 30.19 -3.16 5.09
N VAL A 54 29.10 -2.74 4.45
CA VAL A 54 27.82 -2.38 5.07
C VAL A 54 26.92 -3.60 4.95
N SER A 55 26.43 -4.11 6.09
CA SER A 55 25.58 -5.30 6.10
C SER A 55 24.60 -5.30 7.27
N SER A 56 23.71 -6.29 7.30
CA SER A 56 22.85 -6.62 8.45
C SER A 56 21.79 -5.55 8.74
N ASN A 57 20.96 -5.21 7.75
CA ASN A 57 19.89 -4.20 7.88
C ASN A 57 20.40 -2.80 8.28
N SER A 58 21.48 -2.34 7.62
CA SER A 58 22.11 -1.05 7.88
C SER A 58 21.79 -0.02 6.80
N ALA A 59 21.92 1.29 7.07
CA ALA A 59 21.72 2.36 6.08
C ALA A 59 22.96 3.22 5.81
N VAL A 60 23.15 3.59 4.54
CA VAL A 60 24.00 4.69 4.05
C VAL A 60 23.09 5.82 3.58
N CYS A 61 23.18 6.99 4.18
CA CYS A 61 22.14 8.02 4.02
C CYS A 61 22.66 9.43 4.31
N GLY A 62 21.80 10.44 4.20
CA GLY A 62 22.19 11.86 4.22
C GLY A 62 23.06 12.22 3.02
N TYR A 63 24.12 13.02 3.23
CA TYR A 63 25.12 13.38 2.22
C TYR A 63 26.37 12.47 2.30
N ALA A 64 26.22 11.25 2.80
CA ALA A 64 27.33 10.31 2.94
C ALA A 64 27.97 9.98 1.60
N LYS A 65 29.29 9.82 1.57
CA LYS A 65 30.02 9.42 0.36
C LYS A 65 30.84 8.16 0.61
N ILE A 66 30.57 7.09 -0.13
CA ILE A 66 31.44 5.90 -0.13
C ILE A 66 32.28 5.94 -1.39
N SER A 67 33.60 5.87 -1.23
CA SER A 67 34.55 5.90 -2.33
C SER A 67 35.58 4.76 -2.23
N GLY A 68 35.91 4.13 -3.35
CA GLY A 68 36.92 3.05 -3.40
C GLY A 68 36.31 1.65 -3.34
N ASN A 69 36.95 0.71 -2.64
CA ASN A 69 36.44 -0.68 -2.52
C ASN A 69 35.37 -0.77 -1.44
N ALA A 70 34.13 -1.14 -1.76
CA ALA A 70 33.09 -1.36 -0.74
C ALA A 70 32.07 -2.45 -1.12
N GLN A 71 31.34 -2.95 -0.13
CA GLN A 71 30.22 -3.87 -0.30
C GLN A 71 29.03 -3.38 0.54
N ILE A 72 27.85 -3.37 -0.05
CA ILE A 72 26.57 -3.06 0.61
C ILE A 72 25.66 -4.26 0.37
N ILE A 73 25.39 -5.04 1.42
CA ILE A 73 24.81 -6.38 1.30
C ILE A 73 23.80 -6.67 2.40
N ASN A 74 23.04 -7.76 2.29
CA ASN A 74 22.16 -8.29 3.33
C ASN A 74 21.14 -7.25 3.82
N ASN A 75 20.29 -6.79 2.89
CA ASN A 75 19.19 -5.85 3.09
C ASN A 75 19.66 -4.50 3.68
N SER A 76 20.74 -3.94 3.13
CA SER A 76 21.30 -2.66 3.61
C SER A 76 21.04 -1.54 2.62
N ASN A 77 20.49 -0.42 3.07
CA ASN A 77 19.88 0.56 2.17
C ASN A 77 20.82 1.74 1.88
N VAL A 78 20.78 2.26 0.65
CA VAL A 78 21.39 3.52 0.23
C VAL A 78 20.28 4.51 -0.08
N ASN A 79 20.21 5.64 0.63
CA ASN A 79 19.09 6.58 0.52
C ASN A 79 19.54 8.06 0.63
N ASP A 80 18.58 8.98 0.53
CA ASP A 80 18.76 10.45 0.58
C ASP A 80 19.66 10.99 -0.52
N PHE A 81 20.72 11.74 -0.19
CA PHE A 81 21.68 12.31 -1.14
C PHE A 81 23.03 11.57 -1.09
N ALA A 82 23.00 10.30 -0.67
CA ALA A 82 24.22 9.50 -0.53
C ALA A 82 24.86 9.29 -1.89
N THR A 83 26.19 9.38 -1.95
CA THR A 83 26.97 9.17 -3.18
C THR A 83 27.83 7.92 -3.03
N ILE A 84 27.68 6.97 -3.93
CA ILE A 84 28.49 5.76 -4.00
C ILE A 84 29.34 5.83 -5.26
N GLU A 85 30.66 5.81 -5.12
CA GLU A 85 31.59 5.86 -6.24
C GLU A 85 32.75 4.88 -6.11
N GLY A 86 33.25 4.38 -7.24
CA GLY A 86 34.39 3.46 -7.27
C GLY A 86 33.99 2.00 -7.29
N ASN A 87 34.84 1.13 -6.75
CA ASN A 87 34.72 -0.33 -6.82
C ASN A 87 33.75 -0.87 -5.76
N VAL A 88 32.46 -0.63 -5.94
CA VAL A 88 31.43 -0.96 -4.95
C VAL A 88 30.50 -2.04 -5.47
N VAL A 89 30.18 -3.02 -4.63
CA VAL A 89 29.15 -4.03 -4.90
C VAL A 89 27.95 -3.76 -4.02
N ILE A 90 26.77 -3.60 -4.62
CA ILE A 90 25.47 -3.52 -3.92
C ILE A 90 24.70 -4.78 -4.28
N ASN A 91 24.30 -5.58 -3.28
CA ASN A 91 23.65 -6.88 -3.52
C ASN A 91 22.54 -7.10 -2.48
N ASP A 92 21.37 -7.58 -2.92
CA ASP A 92 20.23 -7.87 -2.02
C ASP A 92 19.95 -6.70 -1.06
N SER A 93 19.76 -5.49 -1.62
CA SER A 93 19.74 -4.21 -0.90
C SER A 93 18.87 -3.19 -1.64
N ASP A 94 18.47 -2.10 -0.98
CA ASP A 94 17.64 -1.06 -1.60
C ASP A 94 18.45 0.22 -1.87
N VAL A 95 18.28 0.82 -3.05
CA VAL A 95 18.86 2.13 -3.40
C VAL A 95 17.73 3.09 -3.79
N GLY A 96 17.58 4.18 -3.06
CA GLY A 96 16.46 5.11 -3.24
C GLY A 96 16.77 6.57 -2.92
N GLY A 97 15.70 7.37 -2.79
CA GLY A 97 15.81 8.81 -2.53
C GLY A 97 16.39 9.57 -3.73
N PHE A 98 17.40 10.40 -3.49
CA PHE A 98 18.21 11.10 -4.49
C PHE A 98 19.65 10.54 -4.52
N ALA A 99 19.81 9.26 -4.17
CA ALA A 99 21.13 8.63 -4.11
C ALA A 99 21.81 8.69 -5.48
N ASN A 100 23.11 8.95 -5.48
CA ASN A 100 23.92 9.00 -6.68
C ASN A 100 24.89 7.81 -6.72
N LEU A 101 24.69 6.96 -7.71
CA LEU A 101 25.49 5.78 -7.99
C LEU A 101 26.39 6.07 -9.19
N ARG A 102 27.69 6.24 -8.94
CA ARG A 102 28.68 6.55 -9.97
C ARG A 102 29.66 5.39 -10.15
N GLY A 103 29.80 4.90 -11.37
CA GLY A 103 31.01 4.14 -11.71
C GLY A 103 32.22 5.08 -11.88
N PHE A 104 33.34 4.54 -12.36
CA PHE A 104 34.59 5.30 -12.58
C PHE A 104 34.85 5.44 -14.08
N LEU A 105 35.28 6.63 -14.50
CA LEU A 105 35.60 7.00 -15.89
C LEU A 105 36.90 6.37 -16.44
N LEU A 106 37.17 5.09 -16.16
CA LEU A 106 38.15 4.32 -16.93
C LEU A 106 37.39 3.50 -17.99
N PRO A 107 37.54 3.84 -19.28
CA PRO A 107 36.75 3.21 -20.34
C PRO A 107 36.83 1.69 -20.28
N GLY A 108 35.67 1.03 -20.11
CA GLY A 108 35.51 -0.41 -20.27
C GLY A 108 35.70 -1.29 -19.02
N ILE A 109 35.85 -0.72 -17.82
CA ILE A 109 35.90 -1.51 -16.56
C ILE A 109 34.84 -0.97 -15.59
N PRO A 110 33.69 -1.65 -15.41
CA PRO A 110 32.69 -1.23 -14.43
C PRO A 110 33.26 -1.40 -13.03
N THR A 111 33.20 -0.33 -12.23
CA THR A 111 33.63 -0.36 -10.84
C THR A 111 32.43 -0.47 -9.89
N LEU A 112 31.28 0.09 -10.26
CA LEU A 112 30.06 -0.04 -9.48
C LEU A 112 29.20 -1.17 -10.05
N ASN A 113 29.02 -2.24 -9.26
CA ASN A 113 28.17 -3.37 -9.60
C ASN A 113 26.98 -3.44 -8.65
N VAL A 114 25.79 -3.22 -9.19
CA VAL A 114 24.53 -3.48 -8.51
C VAL A 114 24.03 -4.85 -8.95
N THR A 115 23.88 -5.79 -8.03
CA THR A 115 23.64 -7.21 -8.34
C THR A 115 22.41 -7.76 -7.63
N THR A 116 22.04 -8.98 -8.06
CA THR A 116 20.88 -9.79 -7.67
C THR A 116 20.08 -9.33 -6.44
N GLY A 117 18.79 -9.10 -6.66
CA GLY A 117 17.84 -8.78 -5.59
C GLY A 117 17.90 -7.31 -5.13
N THR A 118 18.73 -6.48 -5.78
CA THR A 118 18.77 -5.05 -5.49
C THR A 118 17.61 -4.31 -6.16
N SER A 119 16.98 -3.41 -5.42
CA SER A 119 15.91 -2.53 -5.91
C SER A 119 16.43 -1.10 -6.01
N ILE A 120 16.35 -0.47 -7.19
CA ILE A 120 16.74 0.92 -7.44
C ILE A 120 15.49 1.77 -7.75
N PHE A 121 15.27 2.85 -7.02
CA PHE A 121 14.02 3.62 -7.10
C PHE A 121 14.14 5.10 -6.72
N GLY A 122 12.99 5.79 -6.66
CA GLY A 122 12.91 7.20 -6.31
C GLY A 122 13.48 8.09 -7.41
N HIS A 123 14.34 9.03 -7.06
CA HIS A 123 15.13 9.86 -7.98
C HIS A 123 16.60 9.45 -7.98
N ALA A 124 16.91 8.20 -7.64
CA ALA A 124 18.28 7.70 -7.69
C ALA A 124 18.85 7.89 -9.11
N VAL A 125 20.07 8.41 -9.18
CA VAL A 125 20.80 8.62 -10.43
C VAL A 125 21.89 7.58 -10.52
N ILE A 126 21.92 6.84 -11.62
CA ILE A 126 23.00 5.92 -11.97
C ILE A 126 23.76 6.48 -13.16
N GLU A 127 25.06 6.68 -13.00
CA GLU A 127 25.93 7.29 -14.01
C GLU A 127 27.35 6.69 -14.01
N ASP A 128 28.16 7.08 -14.99
CA ASP A 128 29.59 6.77 -15.16
C ASP A 128 29.93 5.28 -15.29
N ASP A 129 29.32 4.53 -16.24
CA ASP A 129 29.63 3.11 -16.52
C ASP A 129 29.28 2.10 -15.39
N ALA A 130 28.26 2.40 -14.59
CA ALA A 130 27.76 1.44 -13.60
C ALA A 130 27.10 0.22 -14.27
N GLN A 131 27.23 -0.95 -13.65
CA GLN A 131 26.58 -2.17 -14.11
C GLN A 131 25.49 -2.58 -13.12
N ILE A 132 24.28 -2.76 -13.64
CA ILE A 132 23.09 -3.23 -12.91
C ILE A 132 22.74 -4.60 -13.48
N ASP A 133 22.78 -5.64 -12.66
CA ASP A 133 22.52 -7.02 -13.05
C ASP A 133 21.48 -7.68 -12.13
N ASN A 134 20.53 -8.39 -12.72
CA ASN A 134 19.49 -9.15 -12.01
C ASN A 134 18.77 -8.34 -10.90
N SER A 135 18.48 -7.08 -11.21
CA SER A 135 17.96 -6.09 -10.27
C SER A 135 16.66 -5.47 -10.78
N THR A 136 15.95 -4.74 -9.93
CA THR A 136 14.69 -4.07 -10.29
C THR A 136 14.86 -2.56 -10.24
N ILE A 137 14.55 -1.85 -11.33
CA ILE A 137 14.60 -0.39 -11.44
C ILE A 137 13.17 0.13 -11.60
N TYR A 138 12.75 1.10 -10.79
CA TYR A 138 11.38 1.61 -10.86
C TYR A 138 11.25 3.05 -10.31
N GLY A 139 10.03 3.57 -10.24
CA GLY A 139 9.78 4.95 -9.79
C GLY A 139 10.25 5.99 -10.82
N ASN A 140 10.96 7.02 -10.39
CA ASN A 140 11.56 8.05 -11.26
C ASN A 140 13.09 7.89 -11.38
N ALA A 141 13.60 6.68 -11.16
CA ALA A 141 15.04 6.42 -11.18
C ALA A 141 15.61 6.77 -12.56
N ARG A 142 16.80 7.36 -12.57
CA ARG A 142 17.44 7.84 -13.80
C ARG A 142 18.73 7.06 -14.03
N VAL A 143 18.78 6.28 -15.10
CA VAL A 143 20.03 5.69 -15.59
C VAL A 143 20.51 6.56 -16.74
N ILE A 144 21.67 7.17 -16.60
CA ILE A 144 22.28 8.07 -17.58
C ILE A 144 23.70 7.59 -17.91
N SER A 145 24.32 8.16 -18.96
CA SER A 145 25.65 7.77 -19.48
C SER A 145 25.75 6.29 -19.92
N ASP A 146 26.95 5.76 -20.22
CA ASP A 146 27.17 4.42 -20.81
C ASP A 146 26.94 3.22 -19.84
N SER A 147 26.13 3.39 -18.80
CA SER A 147 25.79 2.36 -17.80
C SER A 147 25.11 1.13 -18.43
N LYS A 148 25.31 -0.06 -17.86
CA LYS A 148 24.74 -1.32 -18.36
C LYS A 148 23.65 -1.86 -17.45
N ILE A 149 22.53 -2.25 -18.04
CA ILE A 149 21.39 -2.89 -17.37
C ILE A 149 21.22 -4.27 -17.97
N ILE A 150 21.46 -5.30 -17.17
CA ILE A 150 21.57 -6.70 -17.61
C ILE A 150 20.60 -7.55 -16.79
N SER A 151 19.87 -8.46 -17.43
CA SER A 151 18.96 -9.41 -16.75
C SER A 151 17.99 -8.79 -15.74
N SER A 152 17.63 -7.52 -15.92
CA SER A 152 16.96 -6.70 -14.92
C SER A 152 15.54 -6.35 -15.35
N LYS A 153 14.72 -5.88 -14.40
CA LYS A 153 13.34 -5.45 -14.67
C LYS A 153 13.20 -3.95 -14.44
N ILE A 154 12.61 -3.24 -15.39
CA ILE A 154 12.42 -1.78 -15.34
C ILE A 154 10.91 -1.51 -15.36
N TYR A 155 10.40 -0.70 -14.42
CA TYR A 155 8.97 -0.38 -14.27
C TYR A 155 8.72 1.12 -14.04
N GLY A 156 7.46 1.53 -14.05
CA GLY A 156 7.04 2.89 -13.63
C GLY A 156 7.52 3.98 -14.59
N HIS A 157 7.88 5.15 -14.07
CA HIS A 157 8.38 6.29 -14.86
C HIS A 157 9.92 6.37 -14.91
N ALA A 158 10.60 5.22 -14.79
CA ALA A 158 12.06 5.19 -14.83
C ALA A 158 12.55 5.78 -16.16
N LEU A 159 13.55 6.66 -16.10
CA LEU A 159 14.11 7.32 -17.27
C LEU A 159 15.50 6.75 -17.56
N ILE A 160 15.64 6.06 -18.69
CA ILE A 160 16.92 5.57 -19.19
C ILE A 160 17.43 6.57 -20.22
N GLY A 161 18.14 7.59 -19.74
CA GLY A 161 18.69 8.67 -20.57
C GLY A 161 19.92 8.26 -21.38
N GLY A 162 20.64 7.21 -20.99
CA GLY A 162 21.78 6.61 -21.68
C GLY A 162 22.07 5.20 -21.14
N GLY A 163 22.83 4.38 -21.90
CA GLY A 163 23.30 3.07 -21.44
C GLY A 163 22.84 1.88 -22.31
N TYR A 164 23.31 0.67 -21.99
CA TYR A 164 22.97 -0.58 -22.71
C TYR A 164 21.99 -1.44 -21.90
N ILE A 165 20.84 -1.75 -22.49
CA ILE A 165 19.85 -2.67 -21.92
C ILE A 165 19.99 -4.04 -22.60
N GLU A 166 20.32 -5.07 -21.81
CA GLU A 166 20.56 -6.44 -22.27
C GLU A 166 19.81 -7.47 -21.44
N SER A 167 19.16 -8.43 -22.11
CA SER A 167 18.43 -9.53 -21.46
C SER A 167 17.43 -9.07 -20.38
N SER A 168 16.95 -7.83 -20.49
CA SER A 168 16.16 -7.14 -19.48
C SER A 168 14.76 -6.84 -20.00
N THR A 169 13.81 -6.67 -19.09
CA THR A 169 12.41 -6.35 -19.40
C THR A 169 12.08 -4.93 -18.97
N VAL A 170 11.57 -4.12 -19.89
CA VAL A 170 11.08 -2.75 -19.64
C VAL A 170 9.56 -2.77 -19.69
N HIS A 171 8.88 -2.37 -18.62
CA HIS A 171 7.42 -2.39 -18.48
C HIS A 171 6.84 -0.98 -18.25
N GLY A 172 5.64 -0.74 -18.76
CA GLY A 172 4.82 0.41 -18.40
C GLY A 172 5.33 1.73 -18.98
N LEU A 173 5.26 2.80 -18.18
CA LEU A 173 5.58 4.19 -18.57
C LEU A 173 7.10 4.51 -18.60
N ALA A 174 7.95 3.48 -18.53
CA ALA A 174 9.38 3.66 -18.47
C ALA A 174 9.87 4.23 -19.80
N THR A 175 10.63 5.33 -19.72
CA THR A 175 11.05 6.08 -20.90
C THR A 175 12.52 5.77 -21.20
N VAL A 176 12.80 5.31 -22.41
CA VAL A 176 14.18 5.19 -22.91
C VAL A 176 14.45 6.38 -23.81
N GLY A 177 15.38 7.24 -23.40
CA GLY A 177 15.81 8.42 -24.13
C GLY A 177 16.69 8.10 -25.34
N PRO A 178 17.00 9.11 -26.17
CA PRO A 178 17.69 8.96 -27.45
C PRO A 178 19.08 8.32 -27.39
N GLU A 179 19.76 8.39 -26.24
CA GLU A 179 21.10 7.82 -26.07
C GLU A 179 21.07 6.41 -25.46
N GLY A 180 19.90 5.90 -25.08
CA GLY A 180 19.71 4.54 -24.58
C GLY A 180 19.72 3.49 -25.69
N LYS A 181 20.53 2.44 -25.55
CA LYS A 181 20.65 1.36 -26.53
C LYS A 181 20.02 0.07 -26.00
N ILE A 182 18.95 -0.36 -26.67
CA ILE A 182 18.27 -1.63 -26.36
C ILE A 182 18.82 -2.72 -27.28
N THR A 183 19.42 -3.76 -26.68
CA THR A 183 19.92 -4.91 -27.43
C THR A 183 18.79 -5.86 -27.81
N SER A 184 19.07 -6.76 -28.77
CA SER A 184 18.08 -7.73 -29.26
C SER A 184 17.55 -8.74 -28.23
N SER A 185 18.22 -8.89 -27.09
CA SER A 185 17.81 -9.77 -26.00
C SER A 185 16.88 -9.10 -24.98
N ALA A 186 16.70 -7.78 -25.06
CA ALA A 186 15.80 -7.05 -24.17
C ALA A 186 14.36 -7.00 -24.71
N VAL A 187 13.39 -7.00 -23.81
CA VAL A 187 11.95 -6.94 -24.13
C VAL A 187 11.39 -5.61 -23.64
N VAL A 188 10.77 -4.85 -24.54
CA VAL A 188 10.09 -3.59 -24.19
C VAL A 188 8.58 -3.79 -24.29
N CYS A 189 7.91 -3.57 -23.17
CA CYS A 189 6.47 -3.65 -22.96
C CYS A 189 5.91 -2.23 -22.74
N ASN A 190 5.80 -1.41 -23.79
CA ASN A 190 5.27 -0.04 -23.71
C ASN A 190 4.21 0.23 -24.79
N ASN A 191 3.32 1.18 -24.53
CA ASN A 191 2.10 1.45 -25.30
C ASN A 191 2.15 2.76 -26.11
N GLU A 192 3.21 3.58 -26.01
CA GLU A 192 3.35 4.80 -26.81
C GLU A 192 4.77 5.02 -27.39
N ASN A 193 4.78 5.76 -28.51
CA ASN A 193 5.86 5.96 -29.49
C ASN A 193 7.28 6.04 -28.90
N ILE A 194 8.08 5.01 -29.17
CA ILE A 194 9.54 5.06 -29.03
C ILE A 194 10.11 5.39 -30.42
N ASP A 195 10.55 6.63 -30.62
CA ASP A 195 11.15 7.14 -31.86
C ASP A 195 12.64 6.77 -32.00
N PHE A 196 13.05 5.51 -31.76
CA PHE A 196 14.48 5.11 -31.83
C PHE A 196 14.75 3.77 -32.51
N GLU A 197 15.97 3.60 -33.04
CA GLU A 197 16.45 2.36 -33.67
C GLU A 197 16.55 1.21 -32.65
N ILE A 198 15.51 0.38 -32.59
CA ILE A 198 15.51 -0.87 -31.82
C ILE A 198 16.11 -1.98 -32.71
N SER A 199 17.24 -2.53 -32.30
CA SER A 199 17.89 -3.67 -32.98
C SER A 199 17.31 -5.05 -32.60
N GLY A 200 16.24 -5.06 -31.79
CA GLY A 200 15.60 -6.23 -31.18
C GLY A 200 14.15 -6.49 -31.57
N GLY A 201 13.69 -7.72 -31.31
CA GLY A 201 12.33 -8.15 -31.61
C GLY A 201 11.30 -7.43 -30.74
N TRP A 202 10.40 -6.68 -31.37
CA TRP A 202 9.21 -6.13 -30.73
C TRP A 202 8.32 -7.27 -30.26
N ASN A 203 8.16 -7.44 -28.94
CA ASN A 203 7.05 -8.20 -28.39
C ASN A 203 6.02 -7.19 -27.90
N HIS A 204 4.84 -7.18 -28.55
CA HIS A 204 3.68 -6.46 -28.02
C HIS A 204 3.28 -7.15 -26.71
N CYS A 205 3.72 -6.62 -25.58
CA CYS A 205 3.20 -7.03 -24.29
C CYS A 205 1.79 -6.46 -24.13
N ALA A 206 0.94 -7.13 -23.33
CA ALA A 206 -0.35 -6.57 -22.99
C ALA A 206 -0.17 -5.19 -22.31
N PRO A 207 -1.05 -4.22 -22.57
CA PRO A 207 -0.99 -2.93 -21.90
C PRO A 207 -1.15 -3.10 -20.38
N PRO A 208 -0.58 -2.20 -19.55
CA PRO A 208 -0.73 -2.24 -18.10
C PRO A 208 -2.20 -2.30 -17.69
N ILE A 209 -2.51 -3.08 -16.67
CA ILE A 209 -3.87 -3.11 -16.11
C ILE A 209 -4.12 -1.77 -15.40
N SER A 210 -5.10 -1.00 -15.89
CA SER A 210 -5.51 0.24 -15.24
C SER A 210 -6.34 -0.06 -13.99
N ILE A 211 -5.80 0.26 -12.83
CA ILE A 211 -6.42 0.01 -11.52
C ILE A 211 -7.56 1.02 -11.32
N SER A 212 -8.80 0.57 -11.36
CA SER A 212 -9.96 1.44 -11.14
C SER A 212 -10.44 1.41 -9.69
N LYS A 213 -10.20 0.31 -8.96
CA LYS A 213 -10.59 0.18 -7.56
C LYS A 213 -9.69 -0.78 -6.79
N LEU A 214 -9.45 -0.45 -5.52
CA LEU A 214 -8.84 -1.33 -4.53
C LEU A 214 -9.85 -1.54 -3.39
N SER A 215 -9.94 -2.77 -2.87
CA SER A 215 -10.81 -3.05 -1.73
C SER A 215 -10.30 -2.32 -0.49
N GLN A 216 -11.21 -1.68 0.26
CA GLN A 216 -10.91 -1.08 1.55
C GLN A 216 -11.56 -1.92 2.64
N SER A 217 -10.72 -2.38 3.57
CA SER A 217 -11.15 -3.21 4.69
C SER A 217 -10.24 -2.94 5.89
N SER A 218 -10.84 -2.82 7.07
CA SER A 218 -10.09 -2.69 8.32
C SER A 218 -9.79 -4.05 8.96
N VAL A 219 -10.22 -5.17 8.36
CA VAL A 219 -10.23 -6.50 8.99
C VAL A 219 -9.75 -7.64 8.10
N SER A 220 -9.68 -7.40 6.79
CA SER A 220 -9.35 -8.45 5.82
C SER A 220 -7.92 -8.97 5.92
N HIS A 221 -7.73 -10.23 5.55
CA HIS A 221 -6.43 -10.89 5.33
C HIS A 221 -6.13 -11.14 3.85
N HIS A 222 -6.97 -10.63 2.96
CA HIS A 222 -6.80 -10.61 1.51
C HIS A 222 -7.16 -9.24 0.93
N MET A 223 -6.63 -8.94 -0.24
CA MET A 223 -6.91 -7.72 -0.98
C MET A 223 -7.45 -8.09 -2.34
N CYS A 224 -8.39 -7.29 -2.83
CA CYS A 224 -8.89 -7.39 -4.19
C CYS A 224 -8.79 -6.05 -4.89
N MET A 225 -8.67 -6.10 -6.21
CA MET A 225 -8.72 -4.94 -7.08
C MET A 225 -9.65 -5.18 -8.26
N ILE A 226 -10.20 -4.10 -8.80
CA ILE A 226 -10.76 -4.08 -10.15
C ILE A 226 -9.71 -3.45 -11.06
N GLY A 227 -9.27 -4.23 -12.03
CA GLY A 227 -8.32 -3.82 -13.05
C GLY A 227 -8.97 -3.84 -14.42
N SER A 228 -8.85 -2.77 -15.18
CA SER A 228 -9.31 -2.71 -16.57
C SER A 228 -8.16 -3.01 -17.53
N SER A 229 -8.44 -3.88 -18.49
CA SER A 229 -7.55 -4.17 -19.62
C SER A 229 -8.33 -3.99 -20.92
N GLN A 230 -7.66 -4.16 -22.07
CA GLN A 230 -8.32 -4.20 -23.38
C GLN A 230 -9.39 -5.31 -23.50
N TYR A 231 -9.44 -6.26 -22.55
CA TYR A 231 -10.40 -7.37 -22.52
C TYR A 231 -11.56 -7.17 -21.51
N GLY A 232 -11.66 -6.01 -20.85
CA GLY A 232 -12.70 -5.72 -19.84
C GLY A 232 -12.16 -5.55 -18.42
N SER A 233 -13.08 -5.37 -17.45
CA SER A 233 -12.77 -5.15 -16.03
C SER A 233 -12.65 -6.48 -15.29
N GLN A 234 -11.44 -6.84 -14.87
CA GLN A 234 -11.17 -8.08 -14.14
C GLN A 234 -11.09 -7.82 -12.63
N VAL A 235 -11.61 -8.77 -11.85
CA VAL A 235 -11.38 -8.80 -10.40
C VAL A 235 -10.15 -9.67 -10.13
N ILE A 236 -9.16 -9.10 -9.46
CA ILE A 236 -7.92 -9.81 -9.08
C ILE A 236 -7.78 -9.75 -7.57
N CYS A 237 -7.65 -10.90 -6.92
CA CYS A 237 -7.53 -11.01 -5.48
C CYS A 237 -6.25 -11.77 -5.09
N TRP A 238 -5.64 -11.38 -3.98
CA TRP A 238 -4.45 -12.03 -3.43
C TRP A 238 -4.46 -12.01 -1.89
N GLY A 239 -3.70 -12.94 -1.28
CA GLY A 239 -3.60 -13.07 0.17
C GLY A 239 -4.09 -14.42 0.69
N ASN A 240 -4.76 -14.43 1.85
CA ASN A 240 -5.33 -15.64 2.43
C ASN A 240 -6.42 -16.24 1.52
N ASN A 241 -6.46 -17.58 1.40
CA ASN A 241 -7.50 -18.30 0.65
C ASN A 241 -8.06 -19.53 1.40
N GLN A 242 -8.17 -19.46 2.73
CA GLN A 242 -8.62 -20.59 3.54
C GLN A 242 -10.07 -21.02 3.23
N PHE A 243 -10.90 -20.10 2.74
CA PHE A 243 -12.32 -20.33 2.48
C PHE A 243 -12.71 -20.07 1.02
N GLY A 244 -11.72 -19.93 0.13
CA GLY A 244 -11.95 -19.65 -1.28
C GLY A 244 -12.25 -18.18 -1.59
N GLN A 245 -11.99 -17.26 -0.65
CA GLN A 245 -12.28 -15.83 -0.78
C GLN A 245 -11.53 -15.11 -1.92
N LEU A 246 -10.55 -15.76 -2.54
CA LEU A 246 -9.89 -15.27 -3.76
C LEU A 246 -10.61 -15.67 -5.05
N GLY A 247 -11.75 -16.37 -4.96
CA GLY A 247 -12.53 -16.81 -6.13
C GLY A 247 -11.93 -18.02 -6.84
N ILE A 248 -11.14 -18.80 -6.10
CA ILE A 248 -10.52 -20.04 -6.54
C ILE A 248 -10.64 -21.09 -5.41
N PRO A 249 -10.53 -22.40 -5.71
CA PRO A 249 -10.66 -23.45 -4.72
C PRO A 249 -9.83 -23.21 -3.46
N SER A 250 -10.41 -23.48 -2.29
CA SER A 250 -9.72 -23.33 -1.02
C SER A 250 -8.56 -24.32 -0.90
N PHE A 251 -7.45 -23.87 -0.31
CA PHE A 251 -6.29 -24.73 -0.05
C PHE A 251 -6.03 -24.80 1.46
N ALA A 252 -6.05 -26.02 2.00
CA ALA A 252 -5.69 -26.24 3.39
C ALA A 252 -4.18 -25.97 3.60
N GLY A 253 -3.86 -24.90 4.35
CA GLY A 253 -2.53 -24.73 4.94
C GLY A 253 -1.52 -23.83 4.25
N ALA A 254 -1.89 -22.91 3.35
CA ALA A 254 -0.93 -21.96 2.78
C ALA A 254 -1.41 -20.51 2.83
N GLN A 255 -0.59 -19.63 3.39
CA GLN A 255 -0.41 -18.29 2.84
C GLN A 255 0.25 -18.46 1.47
N SER A 256 -0.51 -18.98 0.50
CA SER A 256 0.00 -19.08 -0.86
C SER A 256 0.03 -17.67 -1.39
N THR A 257 1.24 -17.24 -1.70
CA THR A 257 1.53 -16.04 -2.46
C THR A 257 1.02 -16.26 -3.87
N ILE A 258 -0.30 -16.12 -4.02
CA ILE A 258 -0.97 -16.32 -5.29
C ILE A 258 -0.44 -15.23 -6.20
N LYS A 259 0.28 -15.65 -7.25
CA LYS A 259 0.68 -14.77 -8.34
C LYS A 259 -0.59 -14.06 -8.83
N LEU A 260 -0.56 -12.73 -8.99
CA LEU A 260 -1.69 -11.89 -9.44
C LEU A 260 -2.29 -12.27 -10.81
N LYS A 261 -2.00 -13.44 -11.36
CA LYS A 261 -2.46 -13.91 -12.67
C LYS A 261 -3.83 -14.59 -12.66
N ASN A 262 -4.43 -14.83 -11.50
CA ASN A 262 -5.72 -15.52 -11.41
C ASN A 262 -6.84 -14.49 -11.25
N ALA A 263 -7.33 -13.96 -12.38
CA ALA A 263 -8.60 -13.25 -12.38
C ALA A 263 -9.72 -14.19 -11.90
N VAL A 264 -10.66 -13.66 -11.13
CA VAL A 264 -11.85 -14.42 -10.72
C VAL A 264 -12.64 -14.79 -11.97
N ALA A 265 -12.84 -16.08 -12.19
CA ALA A 265 -13.42 -16.58 -13.43
C ALA A 265 -14.86 -16.06 -13.63
N GLY A 266 -15.17 -15.55 -14.82
CA GLY A 266 -16.52 -15.11 -15.20
C GLY A 266 -16.93 -13.70 -14.76
N ILE A 267 -16.00 -12.92 -14.19
CA ILE A 267 -16.26 -11.53 -13.79
C ILE A 267 -15.44 -10.58 -14.67
N LEU A 268 -16.11 -9.94 -15.63
CA LEU A 268 -15.49 -9.01 -16.61
C LEU A 268 -16.11 -7.60 -16.58
N ASP A 269 -17.03 -7.37 -15.65
CA ASP A 269 -17.99 -6.26 -15.60
C ASP A 269 -18.22 -5.75 -14.16
N ALA A 270 -17.31 -6.06 -13.23
CA ALA A 270 -17.39 -5.55 -11.86
C ALA A 270 -17.20 -4.02 -11.83
N THR A 271 -18.04 -3.34 -11.04
CA THR A 271 -18.03 -1.90 -10.81
C THR A 271 -17.64 -1.54 -9.37
N ASP A 272 -17.83 -2.47 -8.43
CA ASP A 272 -17.39 -2.34 -7.03
C ASP A 272 -16.83 -3.65 -6.49
N VAL A 273 -15.92 -3.56 -5.52
CA VAL A 273 -15.32 -4.70 -4.83
C VAL A 273 -15.06 -4.35 -3.37
N SER A 274 -15.40 -5.28 -2.47
CA SER A 274 -15.17 -5.17 -1.04
C SER A 274 -14.76 -6.51 -0.44
N THR A 275 -13.93 -6.47 0.60
CA THR A 275 -13.37 -7.65 1.28
C THR A 275 -13.69 -7.60 2.76
N GLY A 276 -14.33 -8.66 3.28
CA GLY A 276 -14.45 -8.89 4.71
C GLY A 276 -13.28 -9.70 5.25
N SER A 277 -13.41 -10.27 6.45
CA SER A 277 -12.30 -11.03 7.08
C SER A 277 -11.84 -12.23 6.23
N PHE A 278 -12.80 -12.97 5.68
CA PHE A 278 -12.58 -14.19 4.89
C PHE A 278 -13.60 -14.38 3.76
N HIS A 279 -14.18 -13.29 3.25
CA HIS A 279 -15.09 -13.29 2.11
C HIS A 279 -14.89 -12.04 1.25
N THR A 280 -15.37 -12.10 0.02
CA THR A 280 -15.32 -11.01 -0.96
C THR A 280 -16.70 -10.82 -1.54
N CYS A 281 -17.09 -9.57 -1.75
CA CYS A 281 -18.31 -9.20 -2.45
C CYS A 281 -18.00 -8.19 -3.55
N ILE A 282 -18.77 -8.24 -4.64
CA ILE A 282 -18.69 -7.29 -5.74
C ILE A 282 -20.06 -6.75 -6.10
N VAL A 283 -20.07 -5.61 -6.79
CA VAL A 283 -21.20 -5.15 -7.59
C VAL A 283 -20.84 -5.30 -9.06
N ARG A 284 -21.75 -5.84 -9.87
CA ARG A 284 -21.61 -5.92 -11.32
C ARG A 284 -22.31 -4.76 -12.01
N ASN A 285 -22.00 -4.51 -13.28
CA ASN A 285 -22.63 -3.44 -14.08
C ASN A 285 -24.15 -3.58 -14.30
N ASN A 286 -24.71 -4.75 -13.99
CA ASN A 286 -26.15 -5.03 -14.02
C ASN A 286 -26.80 -4.84 -12.63
N ASP A 287 -26.11 -4.14 -11.72
CA ASP A 287 -26.52 -3.81 -10.36
C ASP A 287 -26.72 -5.01 -9.42
N THR A 288 -26.21 -6.19 -9.78
CA THR A 288 -26.26 -7.38 -8.93
C THR A 288 -25.07 -7.44 -7.97
N VAL A 289 -25.30 -8.04 -6.80
CA VAL A 289 -24.26 -8.32 -5.80
C VAL A 289 -23.93 -9.81 -5.82
N GLU A 290 -22.66 -10.13 -6.00
CA GLU A 290 -22.14 -11.49 -5.86
C GLU A 290 -21.10 -11.53 -4.76
N CYS A 291 -21.16 -12.57 -3.92
CA CYS A 291 -20.21 -12.78 -2.83
C CYS A 291 -19.65 -14.21 -2.87
N TRP A 292 -18.46 -14.42 -2.32
CA TRP A 292 -17.84 -15.74 -2.14
C TRP A 292 -16.86 -15.73 -0.95
N GLY A 293 -16.47 -16.91 -0.48
CA GLY A 293 -15.62 -17.14 0.68
C GLY A 293 -16.37 -17.86 1.81
N LEU A 294 -15.97 -17.56 3.05
CA LEU A 294 -16.62 -18.02 4.26
C LEU A 294 -18.10 -17.59 4.27
N ASN A 295 -19.01 -18.41 4.80
CA ASN A 295 -20.44 -18.13 4.92
C ASN A 295 -21.08 -18.57 6.25
N SER A 296 -20.31 -18.89 7.28
CA SER A 296 -20.82 -19.45 8.53
C SER A 296 -21.85 -18.56 9.26
N SER A 297 -21.84 -17.24 9.04
CA SER A 297 -22.81 -16.28 9.59
C SER A 297 -23.80 -15.79 8.52
N GLY A 298 -23.82 -16.39 7.33
CA GLY A 298 -24.68 -15.98 6.23
C GLY A 298 -24.16 -14.78 5.43
N GLN A 299 -22.88 -14.42 5.53
CA GLN A 299 -22.28 -13.27 4.84
C GLN A 299 -22.34 -13.33 3.30
N LEU A 300 -22.67 -14.47 2.68
CA LEU A 300 -22.90 -14.53 1.23
C LEU A 300 -24.31 -14.07 0.83
N GLY A 301 -25.25 -13.94 1.77
CA GLY A 301 -26.56 -13.35 1.52
C GLY A 301 -27.48 -14.16 0.60
N ASN A 302 -27.15 -15.42 0.33
CA ASN A 302 -27.81 -16.29 -0.64
C ASN A 302 -28.78 -17.30 -0.01
N ALA A 303 -29.32 -16.99 1.18
CA ALA A 303 -30.16 -17.88 1.99
C ALA A 303 -29.49 -19.21 2.39
N SER A 304 -28.16 -19.26 2.35
CA SER A 304 -27.33 -20.39 2.79
C SER A 304 -26.35 -19.94 3.87
N ILE A 305 -25.76 -20.91 4.57
CA ILE A 305 -24.65 -20.73 5.52
C ILE A 305 -23.42 -21.56 5.11
N ILE A 306 -23.41 -22.05 3.88
CA ILE A 306 -22.34 -22.88 3.32
C ILE A 306 -21.37 -21.98 2.57
N ASP A 307 -20.08 -22.15 2.84
CA ASP A 307 -18.98 -21.45 2.16
C ASP A 307 -19.05 -21.69 0.64
N SER A 308 -18.51 -20.75 -0.13
CA SER A 308 -18.42 -20.88 -1.59
C SER A 308 -17.08 -20.37 -2.08
N ASP A 309 -16.34 -21.16 -2.84
CA ASP A 309 -15.10 -20.73 -3.50
C ASP A 309 -15.33 -20.03 -4.85
N THR A 310 -16.60 -19.92 -5.25
CA THR A 310 -17.06 -19.24 -6.47
C THR A 310 -18.15 -18.22 -6.16
N PRO A 311 -18.28 -17.16 -6.96
CA PRO A 311 -19.29 -16.12 -6.75
C PRO A 311 -20.73 -16.67 -6.71
N VAL A 312 -21.50 -16.26 -5.70
CA VAL A 312 -22.93 -16.54 -5.57
C VAL A 312 -23.71 -15.24 -5.39
N VAL A 313 -24.92 -15.18 -5.94
CA VAL A 313 -25.76 -13.97 -5.92
C VAL A 313 -26.40 -13.78 -4.55
N ALA A 314 -26.25 -12.58 -3.97
CA ALA A 314 -26.99 -12.16 -2.79
C ALA A 314 -28.47 -11.91 -3.15
N SER A 315 -29.38 -12.52 -2.38
CA SER A 315 -30.80 -12.60 -2.74
C SER A 315 -31.56 -11.30 -2.46
N GLY A 316 -32.49 -10.94 -3.34
CA GLY A 316 -33.47 -9.87 -3.08
C GLY A 316 -32.94 -8.44 -3.18
N LEU A 317 -31.72 -8.23 -3.69
CA LEU A 317 -31.16 -6.91 -3.95
C LEU A 317 -31.44 -6.46 -5.39
N THR A 318 -31.72 -5.17 -5.57
CA THR A 318 -31.93 -4.54 -6.88
C THR A 318 -31.28 -3.17 -6.91
N SER A 319 -30.73 -2.78 -8.07
CA SER A 319 -30.19 -1.44 -8.31
C SER A 319 -29.09 -1.04 -7.31
N ILE A 320 -28.23 -1.99 -6.94
CA ILE A 320 -27.11 -1.76 -6.03
C ILE A 320 -25.97 -1.05 -6.76
N THR A 321 -25.43 -0.02 -6.12
CA THR A 321 -24.33 0.79 -6.64
C THR A 321 -23.05 0.66 -5.82
N LYS A 322 -23.16 0.22 -4.56
CA LYS A 322 -22.01 0.04 -3.67
C LYS A 322 -22.23 -1.11 -2.70
N VAL A 323 -21.17 -1.88 -2.43
CA VAL A 323 -21.12 -2.91 -1.39
C VAL A 323 -19.92 -2.68 -0.47
N VAL A 324 -20.11 -2.88 0.83
CA VAL A 324 -19.05 -2.78 1.84
C VAL A 324 -19.13 -3.95 2.80
N SER A 325 -17.97 -4.48 3.21
CA SER A 325 -17.84 -5.70 3.99
C SER A 325 -17.06 -5.44 5.28
N GLY A 326 -17.69 -5.73 6.42
CA GLY A 326 -17.05 -5.70 7.75
C GLY A 326 -16.41 -7.04 8.07
N PHE A 327 -16.32 -7.41 9.35
CA PHE A 327 -15.66 -8.66 9.74
C PHE A 327 -16.38 -9.89 9.15
N ASN A 328 -17.66 -10.05 9.47
CA ASN A 328 -18.53 -11.14 9.00
C ASN A 328 -19.92 -10.63 8.55
N HIS A 329 -20.05 -9.34 8.27
CA HIS A 329 -21.29 -8.73 7.77
C HIS A 329 -21.02 -7.86 6.55
N ASN A 330 -22.08 -7.52 5.83
CA ASN A 330 -22.03 -6.65 4.67
C ASN A 330 -23.17 -5.65 4.72
N CYS A 331 -22.97 -4.53 4.03
CA CYS A 331 -24.04 -3.61 3.69
C CYS A 331 -23.94 -3.21 2.21
N ALA A 332 -25.10 -3.00 1.59
CA ALA A 332 -25.24 -2.57 0.21
C ALA A 332 -26.09 -1.30 0.13
N LEU A 333 -25.70 -0.40 -0.77
CA LEU A 333 -26.39 0.84 -1.09
C LEU A 333 -27.04 0.72 -2.45
N SER A 334 -28.34 0.97 -2.52
CA SER A 334 -29.06 1.10 -3.80
C SER A 334 -28.95 2.51 -4.37
N SER A 335 -29.13 2.66 -5.68
CA SER A 335 -29.22 3.95 -6.37
C SER A 335 -30.37 4.85 -5.89
N THR A 336 -31.36 4.26 -5.20
CA THR A 336 -32.48 4.99 -4.58
C THR A 336 -32.19 5.49 -3.15
N GLY A 337 -31.02 5.17 -2.60
CA GLY A 337 -30.60 5.56 -1.25
C GLY A 337 -30.99 4.56 -0.14
N SER A 338 -31.63 3.45 -0.49
CA SER A 338 -31.93 2.38 0.46
C SER A 338 -30.69 1.56 0.84
N VAL A 339 -30.53 1.26 2.13
CA VAL A 339 -29.43 0.46 2.68
C VAL A 339 -29.94 -0.90 3.18
N TRP A 340 -29.23 -1.95 2.79
CA TRP A 340 -29.51 -3.34 3.17
C TRP A 340 -28.26 -3.96 3.76
N CYS A 341 -28.39 -4.68 4.87
CA CYS A 341 -27.26 -5.38 5.50
C CYS A 341 -27.58 -6.85 5.76
N TRP A 342 -26.56 -7.71 5.78
CA TRP A 342 -26.67 -9.15 6.10
C TRP A 342 -25.35 -9.71 6.67
N GLY A 343 -25.41 -10.94 7.16
CA GLY A 343 -24.32 -11.65 7.83
C GLY A 343 -24.46 -11.62 9.35
N ALA A 344 -23.34 -11.54 10.04
CA ALA A 344 -23.27 -11.48 11.50
C ALA A 344 -23.97 -10.23 12.06
N ASN A 345 -24.63 -10.36 13.21
CA ASN A 345 -25.39 -9.28 13.85
C ASN A 345 -25.28 -9.26 15.39
N SER A 346 -24.31 -9.93 16.00
CA SER A 346 -24.20 -10.03 17.46
C SER A 346 -24.13 -8.68 18.20
N HIS A 347 -23.71 -7.61 17.51
CA HIS A 347 -23.61 -6.25 18.01
C HIS A 347 -24.66 -5.31 17.39
N GLY A 348 -25.61 -5.83 16.61
CA GLY A 348 -26.58 -5.03 15.87
C GLY A 348 -26.01 -4.34 14.63
N GLN A 349 -24.88 -4.81 14.09
CA GLN A 349 -24.19 -4.22 12.93
C GLN A 349 -25.00 -4.25 11.63
N LEU A 350 -26.14 -4.95 11.61
CA LEU A 350 -27.10 -4.92 10.51
C LEU A 350 -28.11 -3.77 10.61
N GLY A 351 -28.30 -3.16 11.79
CA GLY A 351 -29.15 -1.98 11.95
C GLY A 351 -30.65 -2.25 11.85
N ASP A 352 -31.08 -3.50 11.92
CA ASP A 352 -32.47 -3.93 11.77
C ASP A 352 -33.28 -3.92 13.07
N GLY A 353 -32.72 -3.34 14.14
CA GLY A 353 -33.28 -3.33 15.49
C GLY A 353 -33.10 -4.65 16.24
N THR A 354 -32.37 -5.62 15.68
CA THR A 354 -32.09 -6.91 16.31
C THR A 354 -30.59 -7.14 16.49
N ASN A 355 -30.24 -8.23 17.17
CA ASN A 355 -28.88 -8.74 17.27
C ASN A 355 -28.76 -10.18 16.72
N ILE A 356 -29.58 -10.50 15.72
CA ILE A 356 -29.72 -11.85 15.14
C ILE A 356 -29.13 -11.85 13.72
N ASP A 357 -28.21 -12.78 13.47
CA ASP A 357 -27.58 -12.98 12.16
C ASP A 357 -28.62 -13.18 11.05
N LYS A 358 -28.34 -12.65 9.85
CA LYS A 358 -29.22 -12.75 8.68
C LYS A 358 -28.45 -13.31 7.50
N ASN A 359 -28.87 -14.45 6.98
CA ASN A 359 -28.29 -15.02 5.75
C ASN A 359 -28.92 -14.50 4.46
N ILE A 360 -29.76 -13.46 4.56
CA ILE A 360 -30.32 -12.70 3.45
C ILE A 360 -30.25 -11.19 3.76
N PRO A 361 -30.04 -10.35 2.74
CA PRO A 361 -30.13 -8.90 2.86
C PRO A 361 -31.42 -8.44 3.54
N THR A 362 -31.27 -7.63 4.59
CA THR A 362 -32.36 -7.07 5.40
C THR A 362 -32.23 -5.55 5.45
N ALA A 363 -33.36 -4.84 5.32
CA ALA A 363 -33.37 -3.38 5.31
C ALA A 363 -33.01 -2.80 6.68
N THR A 364 -32.22 -1.73 6.69
CA THR A 364 -31.87 -0.99 7.93
C THR A 364 -32.92 0.07 8.31
N GLY A 365 -33.85 0.36 7.41
CA GLY A 365 -34.78 1.49 7.51
C GLY A 365 -34.26 2.80 6.92
N ILE A 366 -32.98 2.88 6.53
CA ILE A 366 -32.42 4.04 5.82
C ILE A 366 -32.80 3.98 4.35
N THR A 367 -33.40 5.06 3.84
CA THR A 367 -33.83 5.21 2.43
C THR A 367 -33.23 6.42 1.71
N THR A 368 -32.35 7.18 2.37
CA THR A 368 -31.79 8.44 1.87
C THR A 368 -30.26 8.45 1.88
N ALA A 369 -29.60 7.29 1.96
CA ALA A 369 -28.15 7.24 1.97
C ALA A 369 -27.53 7.63 0.62
N ILE A 370 -26.42 8.34 0.66
CA ILE A 370 -25.56 8.66 -0.49
C ILE A 370 -24.21 7.94 -0.40
N ASN A 371 -23.83 7.47 0.80
CA ASN A 371 -22.61 6.73 1.03
C ASN A 371 -22.76 5.81 2.24
N ILE A 372 -22.02 4.69 2.25
CA ILE A 372 -21.96 3.74 3.36
C ILE A 372 -20.52 3.29 3.61
N ALA A 373 -20.22 2.96 4.86
CA ALA A 373 -18.97 2.34 5.28
C ALA A 373 -19.20 1.40 6.47
N VAL A 374 -18.28 0.45 6.66
CA VAL A 374 -18.34 -0.57 7.72
C VAL A 374 -16.96 -0.74 8.34
N GLY A 375 -16.94 -0.92 9.66
CA GLY A 375 -15.76 -1.32 10.42
C GLY A 375 -15.83 -2.81 10.76
N GLU A 376 -15.23 -3.22 11.88
CA GLU A 376 -15.23 -4.63 12.29
C GLU A 376 -16.65 -5.13 12.59
N ASN A 377 -17.34 -4.45 13.51
CA ASN A 377 -18.67 -4.81 13.99
C ASN A 377 -19.60 -3.60 14.08
N HIS A 378 -19.34 -2.54 13.31
CA HIS A 378 -20.18 -1.35 13.23
C HIS A 378 -20.29 -0.85 11.79
N SER A 379 -21.30 -0.04 11.53
CA SER A 379 -21.69 0.41 10.20
C SER A 379 -22.15 1.86 10.29
N CYS A 380 -21.92 2.63 9.23
CA CYS A 380 -22.39 4.01 9.13
C CYS A 380 -22.88 4.32 7.72
N ALA A 381 -23.81 5.27 7.62
CA ALA A 381 -24.30 5.84 6.39
C ALA A 381 -24.21 7.37 6.43
N VAL A 382 -23.82 7.96 5.31
CA VAL A 382 -23.99 9.39 5.02
C VAL A 382 -25.31 9.54 4.28
N LEU A 383 -26.18 10.40 4.76
CA LEU A 383 -27.52 10.65 4.21
C LEU A 383 -27.49 11.80 3.19
N SER A 384 -28.55 11.94 2.40
CA SER A 384 -28.68 12.95 1.35
C SER A 384 -28.79 14.39 1.86
N ASP A 385 -29.02 14.56 3.17
CA ASP A 385 -28.91 15.84 3.88
C ASP A 385 -27.50 16.08 4.45
N ASN A 386 -26.53 15.24 4.05
CA ASN A 386 -25.13 15.22 4.48
C ASN A 386 -24.91 14.96 5.97
N THR A 387 -25.92 14.45 6.69
CA THR A 387 -25.77 13.96 8.06
C THR A 387 -25.29 12.51 8.09
N VAL A 388 -24.81 12.05 9.25
CA VAL A 388 -24.30 10.69 9.44
C VAL A 388 -25.13 9.96 10.49
N GLN A 389 -25.44 8.70 10.19
CA GLN A 389 -25.99 7.76 11.16
C GLN A 389 -25.09 6.51 11.25
N CYS A 390 -24.83 6.04 12.45
CA CYS A 390 -24.03 4.85 12.74
C CYS A 390 -24.81 3.86 13.64
N TRP A 391 -24.49 2.58 13.51
CA TRP A 391 -25.07 1.49 14.29
C TRP A 391 -24.08 0.33 14.45
N GLY A 392 -24.41 -0.62 15.33
CA GLY A 392 -23.58 -1.76 15.68
C GLY A 392 -22.82 -1.56 16.99
N SER A 393 -21.60 -2.10 17.03
CA SER A 393 -20.74 -2.07 18.21
C SER A 393 -20.34 -0.66 18.60
N ASN A 394 -20.31 -0.38 19.91
CA ASN A 394 -19.94 0.94 20.43
C ASN A 394 -19.02 0.89 21.68
N ASN A 395 -18.27 -0.20 21.83
CA ASN A 395 -17.40 -0.41 22.99
C ASN A 395 -16.36 0.71 23.20
N TYR A 396 -15.98 1.41 22.14
CA TYR A 396 -14.99 2.49 22.12
C TYR A 396 -15.59 3.84 21.71
N GLY A 397 -16.92 3.96 21.60
CA GLY A 397 -17.54 5.20 21.16
C GLY A 397 -17.54 5.39 19.64
N GLN A 398 -17.24 4.33 18.87
CA GLN A 398 -17.10 4.38 17.41
C GLN A 398 -18.39 4.74 16.64
N LEU A 399 -19.54 4.82 17.32
CA LEU A 399 -20.78 5.34 16.74
C LEU A 399 -20.87 6.87 16.77
N GLY A 400 -20.02 7.56 17.56
CA GLY A 400 -20.02 9.03 17.63
C GLY A 400 -21.30 9.61 18.25
N SER A 401 -22.05 8.80 19.01
CA SER A 401 -23.36 9.14 19.58
C SER A 401 -23.26 9.85 20.93
N GLY A 402 -22.05 10.17 21.42
CA GLY A 402 -21.85 10.71 22.77
C GLY A 402 -22.01 9.67 23.89
N ILE A 403 -22.07 8.38 23.54
CA ILE A 403 -22.19 7.26 24.47
C ILE A 403 -21.08 6.27 24.16
N ILE A 404 -20.48 5.68 25.20
CA ILE A 404 -19.47 4.63 25.09
C ILE A 404 -19.93 3.36 25.83
N GLY A 405 -19.59 2.18 25.30
CA GLY A 405 -19.85 0.90 25.95
C GLY A 405 -21.27 0.35 25.78
N THR A 406 -22.10 0.96 24.93
CA THR A 406 -23.46 0.49 24.64
C THR A 406 -23.67 0.41 23.14
N ASP A 407 -23.76 -0.81 22.62
CA ASP A 407 -24.08 -1.10 21.22
C ASP A 407 -25.46 -0.56 20.84
N ASN A 408 -25.65 -0.25 19.56
CA ASN A 408 -26.90 0.28 19.05
C ASN A 408 -27.40 -0.52 17.86
N TYR A 409 -28.56 -1.14 18.00
CA TYR A 409 -29.08 -2.08 17.01
C TYR A 409 -29.86 -1.39 15.88
N SER A 410 -30.00 -0.06 15.94
CA SER A 410 -30.63 0.75 14.90
C SER A 410 -29.77 1.98 14.55
N PRO A 411 -29.84 2.46 13.30
CA PRO A 411 -29.17 3.68 12.88
C PRO A 411 -29.42 4.85 13.83
N THR A 412 -28.33 5.44 14.33
CA THR A 412 -28.38 6.54 15.28
C THR A 412 -27.49 7.68 14.83
N ALA A 413 -28.00 8.91 14.95
CA ALA A 413 -27.28 10.11 14.54
C ALA A 413 -26.05 10.36 15.42
N LEU A 414 -25.06 11.04 14.84
CA LEU A 414 -23.96 11.62 15.61
C LEU A 414 -24.50 12.60 16.65
N SER A 415 -23.88 12.66 17.83
CA SER A 415 -24.27 13.60 18.90
C SER A 415 -23.85 15.05 18.62
N VAL A 416 -22.87 15.23 17.73
CA VAL A 416 -22.32 16.52 17.33
C VAL A 416 -22.33 16.61 15.81
N SER A 417 -22.81 17.73 15.29
CA SER A 417 -22.73 18.03 13.85
C SER A 417 -21.29 18.40 13.48
N ILE A 418 -20.80 17.81 12.39
CA ILE A 418 -19.44 18.05 11.84
C ILE A 418 -19.47 18.75 10.48
N GLY A 419 -20.59 19.40 10.14
CA GLY A 419 -20.80 20.00 8.81
C GLY A 419 -21.38 19.02 7.81
N SER A 420 -21.27 19.33 6.52
CA SER A 420 -21.82 18.47 5.46
C SER A 420 -20.82 17.35 5.15
N VAL A 421 -21.11 16.12 5.59
CA VAL A 421 -20.20 14.99 5.35
C VAL A 421 -20.29 14.51 3.90
N GLN A 422 -19.14 14.36 3.24
CA GLN A 422 -19.06 13.85 1.87
C GLN A 422 -18.62 12.38 1.82
N THR A 423 -17.68 12.02 2.68
CA THR A 423 -17.15 10.66 2.75
C THR A 423 -16.88 10.24 4.19
N ILE A 424 -16.97 8.93 4.40
CA ILE A 424 -16.75 8.29 5.69
C ILE A 424 -15.97 6.99 5.48
N SER A 425 -15.01 6.73 6.36
CA SER A 425 -14.15 5.56 6.36
C SER A 425 -14.07 5.02 7.78
N LEU A 426 -14.29 3.73 7.97
CA LEU A 426 -14.32 3.11 9.29
C LEU A 426 -13.11 2.19 9.47
N GLY A 427 -12.42 2.36 10.59
CA GLY A 427 -11.36 1.46 11.04
C GLY A 427 -11.93 0.21 11.70
N GLY A 428 -11.13 -0.52 12.47
CA GLY A 428 -11.63 -1.71 13.18
C GLY A 428 -12.70 -1.30 14.20
N VAL A 429 -12.31 -0.38 15.08
CA VAL A 429 -13.14 0.16 16.18
C VAL A 429 -13.03 1.69 16.28
N SER A 430 -12.80 2.34 15.15
CA SER A 430 -12.77 3.80 15.00
C SER A 430 -13.48 4.20 13.71
N SER A 431 -13.78 5.49 13.59
CA SER A 431 -14.57 6.06 12.50
C SER A 431 -13.99 7.42 12.14
N CYS A 432 -13.87 7.72 10.85
CA CYS A 432 -13.40 9.01 10.36
C CYS A 432 -14.26 9.51 9.19
N ALA A 433 -14.52 10.80 9.13
CA ALA A 433 -15.30 11.43 8.07
C ALA A 433 -14.64 12.73 7.59
N ILE A 434 -14.89 13.08 6.32
CA ILE A 434 -14.51 14.38 5.74
C ILE A 434 -15.77 15.20 5.53
N ASN A 435 -15.75 16.46 5.98
CA ASN A 435 -16.81 17.42 5.70
C ASN A 435 -16.56 18.23 4.41
N ASP A 436 -17.46 19.16 4.10
CA ASP A 436 -17.40 20.06 2.95
C ASP A 436 -16.33 21.14 3.05
N ASN A 437 -15.76 21.36 4.24
CA ASN A 437 -14.59 22.19 4.44
C ASN A 437 -13.28 21.40 4.32
N GLU A 438 -13.34 20.15 3.88
CA GLU A 438 -12.18 19.26 3.71
C GLU A 438 -11.48 18.94 5.04
N GLU A 439 -12.19 19.10 6.17
CA GLU A 439 -11.72 18.79 7.51
C GLU A 439 -12.00 17.33 7.85
N VAL A 440 -11.03 16.69 8.50
CA VAL A 440 -11.15 15.29 8.95
C VAL A 440 -11.56 15.26 10.41
N TYR A 441 -12.67 14.59 10.69
CA TYR A 441 -13.12 14.28 12.05
C TYR A 441 -13.00 12.78 12.27
N CYS A 442 -12.38 12.38 13.37
CA CYS A 442 -12.31 10.99 13.78
C CYS A 442 -12.82 10.80 15.20
N TRP A 443 -13.33 9.61 15.48
CA TRP A 443 -13.81 9.20 16.80
C TRP A 443 -13.68 7.69 16.99
N GLY A 444 -13.93 7.23 18.20
CA GLY A 444 -13.71 5.85 18.62
C GLY A 444 -12.33 5.64 19.23
N ASN A 445 -11.81 4.42 19.11
CA ASN A 445 -10.52 4.04 19.68
C ASN A 445 -9.38 4.92 19.18
N ASN A 446 -8.55 5.44 20.10
CA ASN A 446 -7.36 6.23 19.79
C ASN A 446 -6.05 5.67 20.39
N THR A 447 -6.03 4.38 20.79
CA THR A 447 -4.88 3.75 21.45
C THR A 447 -3.60 3.76 20.59
N TYR A 448 -3.76 3.72 19.27
CA TYR A 448 -2.67 3.79 18.29
C TYR A 448 -2.56 5.15 17.62
N LEU A 449 -3.22 6.18 18.16
CA LEU A 449 -3.30 7.54 17.58
C LEU A 449 -4.06 7.60 16.25
N GLN A 450 -4.89 6.59 15.92
CA GLN A 450 -5.65 6.53 14.68
C GLN A 450 -6.75 7.59 14.56
N GLY A 451 -7.14 8.23 15.67
CA GLY A 451 -8.03 9.39 15.65
C GLY A 451 -7.35 10.65 15.12
N GLY A 452 -6.01 10.65 15.00
CA GLY A 452 -5.27 11.80 14.46
C GLY A 452 -5.44 13.06 15.30
N HIS A 453 -5.84 12.94 16.57
CA HIS A 453 -5.98 14.02 17.54
C HIS A 453 -5.32 13.62 18.86
N GLY A 454 -4.98 14.63 19.67
CA GLY A 454 -4.41 14.40 20.99
C GLY A 454 -5.44 13.78 21.93
N GLY A 455 -4.97 13.09 22.98
CA GLY A 455 -5.83 12.54 24.01
C GLY A 455 -6.29 11.10 23.76
N ALA A 456 -7.19 10.64 24.63
CA ALA A 456 -7.69 9.26 24.65
C ALA A 456 -8.75 9.01 23.56
N THR A 457 -9.29 7.78 23.54
CA THR A 457 -10.51 7.38 22.83
C THR A 457 -11.65 8.39 23.06
N THR A 458 -12.43 8.69 22.01
CA THR A 458 -13.53 9.67 22.05
C THR A 458 -14.85 9.06 21.56
N GLU A 459 -15.94 9.39 22.24
CA GLU A 459 -17.31 8.99 21.92
C GLU A 459 -18.07 10.01 21.05
N ILE A 460 -17.39 11.09 20.69
CA ILE A 460 -17.89 12.16 19.82
C ILE A 460 -16.91 12.43 18.68
N PRO A 461 -17.40 12.81 17.49
CA PRO A 461 -16.54 13.29 16.41
C PRO A 461 -15.59 14.39 16.87
N THR A 462 -14.29 14.17 16.69
CA THR A 462 -13.23 15.08 17.15
C THR A 462 -12.37 15.48 15.95
N LEU A 463 -12.08 16.77 15.83
CA LEU A 463 -11.24 17.29 14.75
C LEU A 463 -9.83 16.71 14.84
N SER A 464 -9.36 16.08 13.77
CA SER A 464 -7.99 15.57 13.66
C SER A 464 -7.02 16.74 13.40
N VAL A 465 -5.87 16.74 14.07
CA VAL A 465 -4.91 17.87 14.05
C VAL A 465 -4.12 17.99 12.73
N ASN A 466 -4.31 17.06 11.78
CA ASN A 466 -3.50 16.97 10.56
C ASN A 466 -4.38 16.74 9.31
N SER A 467 -5.08 17.77 8.84
CA SER A 467 -5.58 17.75 7.48
C SER A 467 -4.43 18.12 6.52
N LEU A 468 -4.20 17.28 5.52
CA LEU A 468 -3.72 17.82 4.25
C LEU A 468 -4.75 18.88 3.81
N PRO A 469 -4.36 20.04 3.27
CA PRO A 469 -5.34 20.90 2.62
C PRO A 469 -6.01 20.11 1.49
N ALA A 470 -7.34 20.09 1.46
CA ALA A 470 -8.17 19.35 0.51
C ALA A 470 -8.06 17.82 0.53
N VAL A 471 -8.31 17.20 1.68
CA VAL A 471 -8.50 15.74 1.71
C VAL A 471 -9.72 15.36 0.88
N SER A 472 -9.51 14.48 -0.10
CA SER A 472 -10.53 14.01 -1.03
C SER A 472 -10.94 12.56 -0.78
N ASN A 473 -10.08 11.78 -0.11
CA ASN A 473 -10.32 10.36 0.13
C ASN A 473 -9.66 9.92 1.44
N LEU A 474 -10.32 9.00 2.15
CA LEU A 474 -9.81 8.32 3.34
C LEU A 474 -9.84 6.82 3.12
N ALA A 475 -8.85 6.13 3.68
CA ALA A 475 -8.86 4.68 3.79
C ALA A 475 -8.35 4.28 5.18
N SER A 476 -9.22 3.64 5.95
CA SER A 476 -8.91 3.19 7.31
C SER A 476 -8.51 1.72 7.30
N SER A 477 -7.42 1.41 8.00
CA SER A 477 -7.06 0.05 8.44
C SER A 477 -7.60 -0.18 9.86
N TYR A 478 -7.23 -1.28 10.51
CA TYR A 478 -7.70 -1.55 11.87
C TYR A 478 -7.29 -0.47 12.88
N ASN A 479 -6.03 -0.04 12.83
CA ASN A 479 -5.39 0.86 13.81
C ASN A 479 -4.75 2.12 13.19
N GLY A 480 -5.12 2.50 11.98
CA GLY A 480 -4.55 3.66 11.34
C GLY A 480 -5.34 4.10 10.11
N VAL A 481 -5.05 5.29 9.63
CA VAL A 481 -5.81 5.94 8.56
C VAL A 481 -4.84 6.54 7.56
N CYS A 482 -5.16 6.41 6.29
CA CYS A 482 -4.49 7.09 5.19
C CYS A 482 -5.46 8.02 4.49
N ALA A 483 -4.94 9.14 3.98
CA ALA A 483 -5.69 10.19 3.31
C ALA A 483 -4.99 10.60 2.02
N VAL A 484 -5.75 11.02 1.00
CA VAL A 484 -5.24 11.58 -0.26
C VAL A 484 -5.74 13.01 -0.45
N ALA A 485 -4.83 13.92 -0.81
CA ALA A 485 -5.11 15.31 -1.15
C ALA A 485 -4.18 15.80 -2.26
N PHE A 486 -4.71 16.42 -3.32
CA PHE A 486 -3.94 16.96 -4.46
C PHE A 486 -2.82 16.04 -5.01
N GLY A 487 -3.10 14.74 -5.15
CA GLY A 487 -2.12 13.75 -5.63
C GLY A 487 -1.04 13.36 -4.61
N GLN A 488 -1.06 13.93 -3.41
CA GLN A 488 -0.26 13.49 -2.27
C GLN A 488 -1.07 12.57 -1.37
N MET A 489 -0.41 11.65 -0.68
CA MET A 489 -1.05 10.87 0.38
C MET A 489 -0.27 10.99 1.68
N GLY A 490 -0.97 10.81 2.79
CA GLY A 490 -0.38 10.76 4.11
C GLY A 490 -1.14 9.77 5.00
N CYS A 491 -0.43 9.13 5.93
CA CYS A 491 -1.02 8.19 6.88
C CYS A 491 -0.67 8.58 8.31
N TRP A 492 -1.55 8.21 9.25
CA TRP A 492 -1.34 8.36 10.69
C TRP A 492 -1.88 7.14 11.44
N GLY A 493 -1.60 7.09 12.74
CA GLY A 493 -1.94 6.00 13.63
C GLY A 493 -0.80 4.98 13.77
N TYR A 494 -1.14 3.70 13.62
CA TYR A 494 -0.22 2.58 13.81
C TYR A 494 0.97 2.61 12.86
N VAL A 495 2.19 2.47 13.40
CA VAL A 495 3.45 2.54 12.65
C VAL A 495 3.51 1.60 11.45
N GLY A 496 2.87 0.43 11.52
CA GLY A 496 2.89 -0.58 10.47
C GLY A 496 2.35 -0.07 9.13
N ILE A 497 1.41 0.88 9.16
CA ILE A 497 0.76 1.39 7.95
C ILE A 497 1.29 2.75 7.49
N LEU A 498 2.31 3.30 8.14
CA LEU A 498 2.81 4.65 7.83
C LEU A 498 3.70 4.68 6.58
N GLY A 499 4.31 3.57 6.20
CA GLY A 499 5.14 3.50 5.00
C GLY A 499 6.44 4.31 5.09
N ILE A 500 7.00 4.45 6.30
CA ILE A 500 8.23 5.22 6.59
C ILE A 500 9.41 4.36 7.05
N GLY A 501 9.28 3.04 7.01
CA GLY A 501 10.34 2.06 7.27
C GLY A 501 10.69 1.81 8.73
N SER A 502 10.66 2.81 9.61
CA SER A 502 10.79 2.62 11.06
C SER A 502 10.21 3.81 11.84
N GLY A 503 9.86 3.60 13.11
CA GLY A 503 9.36 4.68 13.96
C GLY A 503 8.41 4.20 15.05
N THR A 504 7.59 5.12 15.52
CA THR A 504 6.50 4.88 16.48
C THR A 504 5.16 5.21 15.83
N ASN A 505 4.06 4.93 16.53
CA ASN A 505 2.75 5.43 16.13
C ASN A 505 2.78 6.96 16.04
N ARG A 506 2.01 7.53 15.10
CA ARG A 506 2.01 8.97 14.83
C ARG A 506 0.59 9.51 14.90
N ILE A 507 0.43 10.61 15.61
CA ILE A 507 -0.75 11.46 15.50
C ILE A 507 -0.72 12.24 14.17
N ASP A 508 0.51 12.60 13.80
CA ASP A 508 1.05 13.05 12.54
C ASP A 508 0.49 12.55 11.24
N LEU A 509 0.03 13.39 10.31
CA LEU A 509 0.02 12.94 8.93
C LEU A 509 1.46 12.80 8.44
N VAL A 510 1.85 11.56 8.11
CA VAL A 510 3.16 11.24 7.58
C VAL A 510 3.01 10.77 6.15
N THR A 511 3.67 11.47 5.23
CA THR A 511 3.74 11.07 3.82
C THR A 511 4.51 9.75 3.71
N PRO A 512 3.88 8.65 3.25
CA PRO A 512 4.61 7.43 2.96
C PRO A 512 5.67 7.70 1.89
N VAL A 513 6.75 6.91 1.90
CA VAL A 513 7.78 6.99 0.86
C VAL A 513 7.24 6.34 -0.42
N LEU A 514 6.35 7.05 -1.12
CA LEU A 514 5.66 6.59 -2.34
C LEU A 514 6.48 6.68 -3.63
N GLN A 515 7.73 7.15 -3.53
CA GLN A 515 8.70 7.08 -4.63
C GLN A 515 8.24 7.73 -5.95
N GLY A 516 7.42 8.79 -5.86
CA GLY A 516 6.92 9.56 -7.01
C GLY A 516 5.56 9.11 -7.58
N LEU A 517 4.89 8.17 -6.92
CA LEU A 517 3.50 7.81 -7.22
C LEU A 517 2.55 8.93 -6.81
N ASN A 518 1.64 9.33 -7.70
CA ASN A 518 0.48 10.17 -7.38
C ASN A 518 -0.77 9.26 -7.28
N PRO A 519 -1.07 8.69 -6.11
CA PRO A 519 -2.10 7.67 -5.99
C PRO A 519 -3.50 8.25 -6.23
N THR A 520 -4.27 7.56 -7.06
CA THR A 520 -5.69 7.86 -7.32
C THR A 520 -6.62 6.90 -6.58
N THR A 521 -6.10 5.75 -6.15
CA THR A 521 -6.84 4.73 -5.41
C THR A 521 -6.06 4.25 -4.20
N LEU A 522 -6.80 3.96 -3.11
CA LEU A 522 -6.26 3.37 -1.88
C LEU A 522 -7.01 2.08 -1.55
N GLY A 523 -6.26 1.07 -1.13
CA GLY A 523 -6.77 -0.17 -0.56
C GLY A 523 -6.21 -0.38 0.85
N THR A 524 -7.00 -1.00 1.72
CA THR A 524 -6.60 -1.30 3.10
C THR A 524 -7.00 -2.73 3.46
N THR A 525 -6.24 -3.28 4.39
CA THR A 525 -6.54 -4.53 5.11
C THR A 525 -6.35 -4.29 6.61
N LEU A 526 -6.38 -5.35 7.41
CA LEU A 526 -6.11 -5.27 8.85
C LEU A 526 -4.86 -4.44 9.20
N ASN A 527 -3.73 -4.74 8.56
CA ASN A 527 -2.42 -4.14 8.89
C ASN A 527 -1.58 -3.78 7.66
N SER A 528 -2.18 -3.67 6.47
CA SER A 528 -1.47 -3.27 5.25
C SER A 528 -2.29 -2.30 4.41
N VAL A 529 -1.58 -1.47 3.66
CA VAL A 529 -2.12 -0.44 2.78
C VAL A 529 -1.54 -0.66 1.39
N CYS A 530 -2.35 -0.42 0.38
CA CYS A 530 -1.90 -0.34 -1.00
C CYS A 530 -2.36 0.97 -1.64
N ALA A 531 -1.52 1.53 -2.49
CA ALA A 531 -1.78 2.75 -3.23
C ALA A 531 -1.55 2.48 -4.72
N GLY A 532 -2.53 2.84 -5.55
CA GLY A 532 -2.51 2.58 -6.99
C GLY A 532 -2.63 3.86 -7.83
N SER A 533 -1.89 3.91 -8.94
CA SER A 533 -2.04 4.92 -10.00
C SER A 533 -1.51 4.37 -11.33
N GLU A 534 -2.24 4.57 -12.43
CA GLU A 534 -1.78 4.32 -13.81
C GLU A 534 -1.01 3.00 -14.03
N GLY A 535 -1.54 1.88 -13.50
CA GLY A 535 -0.93 0.55 -13.64
C GLY A 535 0.22 0.25 -12.68
N VAL A 536 0.59 1.20 -11.83
CA VAL A 536 1.51 1.01 -10.70
C VAL A 536 0.71 0.74 -9.43
N LEU A 537 1.06 -0.33 -8.72
CA LEU A 537 0.57 -0.64 -7.38
C LEU A 537 1.74 -0.75 -6.42
N MET A 538 1.67 -0.02 -5.31
CA MET A 538 2.59 -0.17 -4.20
C MET A 538 1.84 -0.58 -2.94
N CYS A 539 2.39 -1.53 -2.17
CA CYS A 539 1.80 -2.01 -0.94
C CYS A 539 2.82 -1.98 0.21
N TRP A 540 2.37 -1.83 1.46
CA TRP A 540 3.22 -1.93 2.66
C TRP A 540 2.39 -2.28 3.89
N GLY A 541 3.07 -2.57 4.99
CA GLY A 541 2.54 -3.08 6.24
C GLY A 541 2.80 -4.57 6.42
N SER A 542 2.01 -5.21 7.27
CA SER A 542 2.05 -6.66 7.48
C SER A 542 0.76 -7.28 6.96
N GLY A 543 0.82 -8.04 5.87
CA GLY A 543 -0.39 -8.53 5.23
C GLY A 543 -0.18 -8.94 3.77
N PRO A 544 -1.27 -9.03 2.98
CA PRO A 544 -1.19 -9.43 1.58
C PRO A 544 -0.56 -8.30 0.72
N LEU A 545 0.77 -8.26 0.64
CA LEU A 545 1.51 -7.23 -0.11
C LEU A 545 1.62 -7.51 -1.61
N GLY A 546 1.00 -8.58 -2.13
CA GLY A 546 1.05 -8.94 -3.55
C GLY A 546 2.40 -9.49 -4.03
N ARG A 547 3.34 -9.73 -3.10
CA ARG A 547 4.68 -10.29 -3.38
C ARG A 547 4.90 -11.60 -2.66
N SER A 548 5.56 -12.53 -3.34
CA SER A 548 5.76 -13.89 -2.82
C SER A 548 6.91 -14.03 -1.83
N ASP A 549 7.82 -13.09 -1.89
CA ASP A 549 9.07 -13.02 -1.17
C ASP A 549 9.02 -12.06 0.03
N VAL A 550 7.93 -11.29 0.17
CA VAL A 550 7.79 -10.27 1.22
C VAL A 550 6.49 -10.44 1.99
N ALA A 551 6.60 -10.92 3.24
CA ALA A 551 5.45 -11.08 4.15
C ALA A 551 5.06 -9.77 4.87
N SER A 552 6.01 -8.86 5.05
CA SER A 552 5.81 -7.55 5.65
C SER A 552 6.87 -6.56 5.18
N SER A 553 6.50 -5.30 5.01
CA SER A 553 7.42 -4.22 4.73
C SER A 553 6.92 -2.94 5.37
N LEU A 554 7.77 -2.22 6.09
CA LEU A 554 7.40 -0.89 6.63
C LEU A 554 7.60 0.24 5.61
N LEU A 555 8.13 -0.07 4.42
CA LEU A 555 8.21 0.84 3.27
C LEU A 555 7.31 0.35 2.13
N PRO A 556 6.73 1.25 1.33
CA PRO A 556 6.04 0.91 0.09
C PRO A 556 6.93 0.06 -0.83
N ILE A 557 6.45 -1.14 -1.17
CA ILE A 557 7.07 -2.04 -2.16
C ILE A 557 6.19 -2.14 -3.40
N PHE A 558 6.82 -2.21 -4.56
CA PHE A 558 6.11 -2.41 -5.82
C PHE A 558 5.51 -3.81 -5.92
N VAL A 559 4.34 -3.91 -6.56
CA VAL A 559 3.69 -5.19 -6.86
C VAL A 559 3.97 -5.58 -8.32
N GLU A 560 4.90 -6.51 -8.52
CA GLU A 560 5.49 -6.80 -9.85
C GLU A 560 4.52 -7.37 -10.91
N TYR A 561 3.39 -7.95 -10.51
CA TYR A 561 2.58 -8.81 -11.38
C TYR A 561 1.28 -8.17 -11.89
N ILE A 562 1.20 -6.84 -11.93
CA ILE A 562 0.06 -6.06 -12.48
C ILE A 562 0.15 -5.93 -14.03
N TYR A 563 1.26 -6.39 -14.64
CA TYR A 563 1.62 -6.20 -16.05
C TYR A 563 1.57 -7.50 -16.86
#